data_AF-A0A0Q0ZNX0-F1
#
_entry.id   AF-A0A0Q0ZNX0-F1
#
_cell.length_a   1.000
_cell.length_b   1.000
_cell.length_c   1.000
_cell.angle_alpha   90.00
_cell.angle_beta   90.00
_cell.angle_gamma   90.00
#
_symmetry.space_group_name_H-M   'P 1'
#
loop_
_entity.id
_entity.type
_entity.pdbx_description
1 polymer ?
#
loop_
_entity_poly.entity_id
_entity_poly.type
_entity_poly.pdbx_seq_one_letter_code
_entity_poly.pdbx_strand_id
1 'polypeptide(L)'
;MAEYFGVDFDIAYDYMIEYTLYTNVTRGLKVILPGGDVLDGEVKSYGAPVNQGKDVAVLKVEGKHLPTLPLGDSDNVQNQDDIWVIGYPAAAESDYLSPDSSLVSSMNAGHVSATSKKTEQGSPVIQIDAAATHGNSGGPVINKRGEMIGLLTFRGGTVNRQEVQRFNFVVPVNTVKEFVKQAGADQGQGSIDTLFREGLTLYWGGYYKDALAKFEAVERLYPGHSEIKRFITDSQQKSGQSKILWSTYKTAFLIFDGVALLLIIGLLVFTFACKPKQQTKAASADGPPVASADLNGDGKVHLQDVLLALQQQQQQTDDSKKKESP
;
A
#
# COMPACT_ATOMS: atom_id res chain seq x y z
N MET A 1 32.05 -18.64 -9.55
CA MET A 1 33.04 -19.55 -10.16
C MET A 1 32.86 -20.98 -9.66
N ALA A 2 33.26 -21.35 -8.44
CA ALA A 2 33.13 -22.74 -7.94
C ALA A 2 31.69 -23.28 -7.98
N GLU A 3 30.73 -22.50 -7.47
CA GLU A 3 29.30 -22.86 -7.46
C GLU A 3 28.68 -22.88 -8.86
N TYR A 4 29.16 -22.03 -9.78
CA TYR A 4 28.73 -21.98 -11.18
C TYR A 4 29.17 -23.23 -11.96
N PHE A 5 30.34 -23.80 -11.63
CA PHE A 5 30.85 -25.02 -12.25
C PHE A 5 30.52 -26.30 -11.47
N GLY A 6 29.79 -26.19 -10.35
CA GLY A 6 29.48 -27.34 -9.49
C GLY A 6 30.72 -28.01 -8.88
N VAL A 7 31.80 -27.25 -8.71
CA VAL A 7 33.07 -27.73 -8.14
C VAL A 7 33.12 -27.35 -6.68
N ASP A 8 33.58 -28.28 -5.85
CA ASP A 8 33.80 -28.04 -4.42
C ASP A 8 34.74 -26.83 -4.21
N PHE A 9 34.45 -26.02 -3.19
CA PHE A 9 35.21 -24.80 -2.93
C PHE A 9 36.69 -25.10 -2.65
N ASP A 10 36.98 -26.17 -1.90
CA ASP A 10 38.36 -26.51 -1.52
C ASP A 10 39.12 -26.98 -2.76
N ILE A 11 38.47 -27.73 -3.66
CA ILE A 11 39.05 -28.13 -4.95
C ILE A 11 39.34 -26.90 -5.83
N ALA A 12 38.40 -25.96 -5.92
CA ALA A 12 38.58 -24.74 -6.70
C ALA A 12 39.66 -23.83 -6.08
N TYR A 13 39.71 -23.75 -4.75
CA TYR A 13 40.72 -23.02 -4.00
C TYR A 13 42.11 -23.59 -4.26
N ASP A 14 42.29 -24.90 -4.08
CA ASP A 14 43.57 -25.59 -4.30
C ASP A 14 44.05 -25.40 -5.74
N TYR A 15 43.16 -25.55 -6.72
CA TYR A 15 43.49 -25.29 -8.12
C TYR A 15 43.94 -23.83 -8.35
N MET A 16 43.26 -22.84 -7.75
CA MET A 16 43.66 -21.44 -7.88
C MET A 16 45.02 -21.17 -7.24
N ILE A 17 45.26 -21.66 -6.03
CA ILE A 17 46.56 -21.48 -5.37
C ILE A 17 47.68 -22.18 -6.15
N GLU A 18 47.44 -23.40 -6.63
CA GLU A 18 48.43 -24.22 -7.33
C GLU A 18 48.77 -23.70 -8.73
N TYR A 19 47.78 -23.23 -9.50
CA TYR A 19 47.96 -22.94 -10.92
C TYR A 19 47.87 -21.46 -11.32
N THR A 20 47.39 -20.57 -10.43
CA THR A 20 47.13 -19.15 -10.80
C THR A 20 47.97 -18.13 -10.05
N LEU A 21 48.91 -18.56 -9.21
CA LEU A 21 49.81 -17.71 -8.39
C LEU A 21 49.08 -16.74 -7.43
N TYR A 22 47.75 -16.86 -7.27
CA TYR A 22 47.05 -16.16 -6.21
C TYR A 22 47.48 -16.75 -4.87
N THR A 23 47.92 -15.90 -3.95
CA THR A 23 48.47 -16.32 -2.65
C THR A 23 47.49 -16.10 -1.50
N ASN A 24 46.33 -15.52 -1.77
CA ASN A 24 45.33 -15.20 -0.76
C ASN A 24 43.92 -15.18 -1.37
N VAL A 25 43.23 -16.32 -1.30
CA VAL A 25 41.83 -16.44 -1.71
C VAL A 25 41.00 -16.55 -0.43
N THR A 26 40.01 -15.69 -0.27
CA THR A 26 39.10 -15.73 0.87
C THR A 26 37.67 -15.87 0.37
N ARG A 27 36.90 -16.74 1.02
CA ARG A 27 35.46 -16.86 0.74
C ARG A 27 34.78 -15.60 1.28
N GLY A 28 34.18 -14.83 0.39
CA GLY A 28 33.35 -13.69 0.73
C GLY A 28 31.89 -13.97 0.43
N LEU A 29 30.99 -13.38 1.24
CA LEU A 29 29.57 -13.31 0.94
C LEU A 29 29.24 -11.84 0.63
N LYS A 30 28.72 -11.58 -0.56
CA LYS A 30 28.35 -10.24 -1.01
C LYS A 30 26.85 -10.14 -1.23
N VAL A 31 26.28 -9.00 -0.87
CA VAL A 31 24.89 -8.65 -1.15
C VAL A 31 24.90 -7.48 -2.13
N ILE A 32 24.28 -7.68 -3.29
CA ILE A 32 24.16 -6.64 -4.33
C ILE A 32 22.75 -6.07 -4.26
N LEU A 33 22.65 -4.77 -4.05
CA LEU A 33 21.36 -4.07 -4.00
C LEU A 33 20.91 -3.66 -5.42
N PRO A 34 19.60 -3.44 -5.65
CA PRO A 34 19.08 -3.01 -6.96
C PRO A 34 19.74 -1.74 -7.52
N GLY A 35 20.27 -0.86 -6.67
CA GLY A 35 21.00 0.34 -7.06
C GLY A 35 22.44 0.10 -7.52
N GLY A 36 22.92 -1.15 -7.48
CA GLY A 36 24.29 -1.54 -7.81
C GLY A 36 25.27 -1.55 -6.63
N ASP A 37 24.82 -1.11 -5.44
CA ASP A 37 25.65 -1.13 -4.23
C ASP A 37 26.03 -2.57 -3.86
N VAL A 38 27.30 -2.80 -3.58
CA VAL A 38 27.83 -4.11 -3.16
C VAL A 38 28.24 -4.03 -1.69
N LEU A 39 27.58 -4.83 -0.85
CA LEU A 39 27.80 -4.88 0.60
C LEU A 39 28.42 -6.23 0.99
N ASP A 40 29.25 -6.20 2.03
CA ASP A 40 29.67 -7.42 2.71
C ASP A 40 28.54 -7.97 3.58
N GLY A 41 28.31 -9.29 3.48
CA GLY A 41 27.34 -10.01 4.30
C GLY A 41 28.02 -10.95 5.30
N GLU A 42 27.53 -10.93 6.53
CA GLU A 42 27.93 -11.84 7.61
C GLU A 42 26.76 -12.76 7.96
N VAL A 43 26.96 -14.07 8.00
CA VAL A 43 25.92 -15.02 8.43
C VAL A 43 25.73 -14.91 9.94
N LYS A 44 24.51 -14.61 10.40
CA LYS A 44 24.17 -14.50 11.84
C LYS A 44 23.41 -15.71 12.37
N SER A 45 22.61 -16.35 11.53
CA SER A 45 21.92 -17.60 11.84
C SER A 45 21.59 -18.34 10.55
N TYR A 46 21.51 -19.67 10.60
CA TYR A 46 21.08 -20.48 9.47
C TYR A 46 20.51 -21.82 9.94
N GLY A 47 19.63 -22.40 9.14
CA GLY A 47 19.15 -23.76 9.30
C GLY A 47 19.79 -24.71 8.29
N ALA A 48 19.68 -26.01 8.57
CA ALA A 48 20.16 -27.03 7.63
C ALA A 48 19.37 -26.98 6.30
N PRO A 49 19.97 -27.43 5.18
CA PRO A 49 19.32 -27.43 3.86
C PRO A 49 17.99 -28.19 3.85
N VAL A 50 17.17 -27.99 2.81
CA VAL A 50 15.78 -28.46 2.75
C VAL A 50 15.58 -29.96 3.04
N ASN A 51 16.53 -30.81 2.68
CA ASN A 51 16.49 -32.26 2.93
C ASN A 51 16.81 -32.64 4.39
N GLN A 52 17.34 -31.71 5.17
CA GLN A 52 17.85 -31.93 6.53
C GLN A 52 17.22 -30.99 7.57
N GLY A 53 16.61 -29.88 7.17
CA GLY A 53 16.06 -28.90 8.10
C GLY A 53 15.20 -27.81 7.48
N LYS A 54 15.45 -26.58 7.92
CA LYS A 54 14.72 -25.37 7.57
C LYS A 54 15.68 -24.46 6.80
N ASP A 55 15.58 -24.50 5.48
CA ASP A 55 16.49 -23.87 4.51
C ASP A 55 16.40 -22.33 4.53
N VAL A 56 16.92 -21.72 5.59
CA VAL A 56 16.89 -20.27 5.84
C VAL A 56 18.25 -19.83 6.37
N ALA A 57 18.75 -18.69 5.90
CA ALA A 57 19.89 -18.01 6.48
C ALA A 57 19.55 -16.53 6.71
N VAL A 58 20.06 -15.96 7.81
CA VAL A 58 19.97 -14.53 8.12
C VAL A 58 21.36 -13.94 7.97
N LEU A 59 21.42 -12.91 7.12
CA LEU A 59 22.65 -12.18 6.82
C LEU A 59 22.58 -10.79 7.45
N LYS A 60 23.68 -10.33 8.03
CA LYS A 60 23.91 -8.96 8.44
C LYS A 60 24.70 -8.26 7.35
N VAL A 61 24.19 -7.11 6.91
CA VAL A 61 24.92 -6.15 6.08
C VAL A 61 25.06 -4.84 6.84
N GLU A 62 26.07 -4.04 6.50
CA GLU A 62 26.20 -2.68 7.02
C GLU A 62 25.50 -1.69 6.09
N GLY A 63 24.69 -0.81 6.67
CA GLY A 63 23.94 0.19 5.92
C GLY A 63 23.01 1.01 6.81
N LYS A 64 22.55 2.14 6.30
CA LYS A 64 21.56 3.00 6.97
C LYS A 64 20.37 3.20 6.06
N HIS A 65 19.19 3.18 6.66
CA HIS A 65 17.93 3.38 5.97
C HIS A 65 17.74 2.46 4.75
N LEU A 66 18.20 1.21 4.85
CA LEU A 66 17.95 0.24 3.80
C LEU A 66 16.44 -0.06 3.71
N PRO A 67 15.88 -0.23 2.50
CA PRO A 67 14.48 -0.61 2.33
C PRO A 67 14.18 -1.93 3.03
N THR A 68 13.00 -2.04 3.63
CA THR A 68 12.53 -3.24 4.33
C THR A 68 11.19 -3.71 3.80
N LEU A 69 10.97 -5.02 3.87
CA LEU A 69 9.71 -5.64 3.51
C LEU A 69 9.00 -6.07 4.81
N PRO A 70 7.72 -5.68 5.03
CA PRO A 70 7.00 -6.11 6.21
C PRO A 70 6.79 -7.62 6.19
N LEU A 71 7.01 -8.26 7.33
CA LEU A 71 6.77 -9.69 7.50
C LEU A 71 5.30 -9.91 7.89
N GLY A 72 4.58 -10.67 7.06
CA GLY A 72 3.21 -11.08 7.33
C GLY A 72 3.13 -12.21 8.35
N ASP A 73 2.06 -12.98 8.32
CA ASP A 73 1.87 -14.14 9.19
C ASP A 73 1.45 -15.34 8.33
N SER A 74 2.29 -16.38 8.31
CA SER A 74 2.03 -17.56 7.48
C SER A 74 0.88 -18.41 7.99
N ASP A 75 0.47 -18.26 9.26
CA ASP A 75 -0.64 -19.02 9.82
C ASP A 75 -2.00 -18.52 9.29
N ASN A 76 -2.03 -17.30 8.75
CA ASN A 76 -3.21 -16.71 8.11
C ASN A 76 -3.28 -16.96 6.60
N VAL A 77 -2.29 -17.62 6.01
CA VAL A 77 -2.25 -17.92 4.57
C VAL A 77 -3.28 -19.00 4.25
N GLN A 78 -4.02 -18.80 3.17
CA GLN A 78 -5.05 -19.73 2.71
C GLN A 78 -4.73 -20.24 1.30
N ASN A 79 -5.27 -21.42 0.98
CA ASN A 79 -5.24 -21.90 -0.39
C ASN A 79 -5.95 -20.89 -1.30
N GLN A 80 -5.42 -20.69 -2.51
CA GLN A 80 -5.87 -19.70 -3.49
C GLN A 80 -5.58 -18.24 -3.15
N ASP A 81 -4.85 -17.94 -2.07
CA ASP A 81 -4.35 -16.57 -1.86
C ASP A 81 -3.47 -16.14 -3.03
N ASP A 82 -3.73 -14.94 -3.57
CA ASP A 82 -2.90 -14.29 -4.58
C ASP A 82 -1.52 -13.96 -4.00
N ILE A 83 -0.49 -14.34 -4.75
CA ILE A 83 0.91 -14.13 -4.37
C ILE A 83 1.76 -13.63 -5.52
N TRP A 84 2.89 -13.04 -5.16
CA TRP A 84 3.95 -12.69 -6.09
C TRP A 84 5.29 -13.16 -5.56
N VAL A 85 6.05 -13.84 -6.40
CA VAL A 85 7.43 -14.25 -6.14
C VAL A 85 8.34 -13.21 -6.77
N ILE A 86 9.22 -12.61 -5.95
CA ILE A 86 10.20 -11.63 -6.42
C ILE A 86 11.60 -12.25 -6.31
N GLY A 87 12.41 -12.15 -7.36
CA GLY A 87 13.76 -12.69 -7.36
C GLY A 87 14.58 -12.29 -8.57
N TYR A 88 15.83 -12.75 -8.59
CA TYR A 88 16.80 -12.50 -9.66
C TYR A 88 17.06 -13.81 -10.39
N PRO A 89 16.28 -14.14 -11.43
CA PRO A 89 16.43 -15.42 -12.10
C PRO A 89 17.82 -15.52 -12.72
N ALA A 90 18.50 -16.65 -12.54
CA ALA A 90 19.81 -16.89 -13.13
C ALA A 90 19.78 -16.83 -14.67
N ALA A 91 18.60 -17.03 -15.28
CA ALA A 91 18.39 -16.81 -16.71
C ALA A 91 18.63 -15.36 -17.17
N ALA A 92 18.67 -14.39 -16.25
CA ALA A 92 19.04 -13.01 -16.54
C ALA A 92 20.54 -12.85 -16.88
N GLU A 93 21.39 -13.85 -16.59
CA GLU A 93 22.81 -13.92 -16.98
C GLU A 93 23.01 -14.35 -18.44
N SER A 94 22.00 -14.19 -19.30
CA SER A 94 22.04 -14.56 -20.71
C SER A 94 22.89 -13.60 -21.54
N ASP A 95 23.66 -14.11 -22.50
CA ASP A 95 24.41 -13.31 -23.50
C ASP A 95 23.53 -12.34 -24.31
N TYR A 96 22.21 -12.53 -24.31
CA TYR A 96 21.25 -11.66 -24.99
C TYR A 96 20.83 -10.44 -24.16
N LEU A 97 21.15 -10.40 -22.87
CA LEU A 97 20.76 -9.34 -21.95
C LEU A 97 21.96 -8.49 -21.56
N SER A 98 21.72 -7.20 -21.32
CA SER A 98 22.77 -6.33 -20.78
C SER A 98 23.11 -6.75 -19.35
N PRO A 99 24.35 -6.53 -18.88
CA PRO A 99 24.73 -6.80 -17.49
C PRO A 99 23.78 -6.15 -16.47
N ASP A 100 23.30 -4.94 -16.73
CA ASP A 100 22.35 -4.23 -15.86
C ASP A 100 21.01 -4.95 -15.71
N SER A 101 20.63 -5.79 -16.69
CA SER A 101 19.40 -6.59 -16.62
C SER A 101 19.43 -7.61 -15.49
N SER A 102 20.63 -8.03 -15.04
CA SER A 102 20.79 -8.91 -13.88
C SER A 102 20.41 -8.24 -12.56
N LEU A 103 20.38 -6.91 -12.51
CA LEU A 103 19.99 -6.11 -11.34
C LEU A 103 18.49 -5.79 -11.33
N VAL A 104 17.75 -6.22 -12.35
CA VAL A 104 16.29 -6.04 -12.44
C VAL A 104 15.61 -7.32 -11.96
N SER A 105 14.91 -7.24 -10.82
CA SER A 105 14.17 -8.38 -10.28
C SER A 105 12.97 -8.74 -11.17
N SER A 106 12.72 -10.03 -11.35
CA SER A 106 11.47 -10.54 -11.91
C SER A 106 10.39 -10.65 -10.83
N MET A 107 9.13 -10.43 -11.23
CA MET A 107 7.96 -10.57 -10.36
C MET A 107 6.95 -11.50 -10.99
N ASN A 108 6.79 -12.69 -10.42
CA ASN A 108 5.95 -13.75 -10.97
C ASN A 108 4.69 -13.93 -10.12
N ALA A 109 3.53 -13.67 -10.72
CA ALA A 109 2.24 -13.88 -10.07
C ALA A 109 1.86 -15.37 -10.01
N GLY A 110 1.10 -15.72 -8.97
CA GLY A 110 0.47 -17.03 -8.83
C GLY A 110 -0.39 -17.08 -7.57
N HIS A 111 -0.63 -18.29 -7.09
CA HIS A 111 -1.47 -18.56 -5.93
C HIS A 111 -0.82 -19.58 -5.01
N VAL A 112 -1.31 -19.60 -3.77
CA VAL A 112 -1.04 -20.69 -2.85
C VAL A 112 -1.82 -21.93 -3.27
N SER A 113 -1.11 -23.01 -3.56
CA SER A 113 -1.73 -24.30 -3.92
C SER A 113 -2.10 -25.13 -2.69
N ALA A 114 -1.25 -25.13 -1.65
CA ALA A 114 -1.46 -25.89 -0.41
C ALA A 114 -0.64 -25.33 0.76
N THR A 115 -1.25 -25.17 1.94
CA THR A 115 -0.59 -24.64 3.15
C THR A 115 -0.13 -25.71 4.14
N SER A 116 -0.60 -26.96 4.01
CA SER A 116 -0.38 -28.04 4.98
C SER A 116 0.64 -29.08 4.52
N LYS A 117 1.59 -28.70 3.66
CA LYS A 117 2.66 -29.60 3.19
C LYS A 117 3.83 -29.60 4.18
N LYS A 118 4.56 -30.71 4.22
CA LYS A 118 5.79 -30.86 5.02
C LYS A 118 6.87 -31.51 4.18
N THR A 119 8.13 -31.20 4.50
CA THR A 119 9.28 -31.98 4.03
C THR A 119 9.27 -33.37 4.67
N GLU A 120 10.12 -34.27 4.19
CA GLU A 120 10.30 -35.60 4.80
C GLU A 120 10.71 -35.51 6.27
N GLN A 121 11.53 -34.51 6.62
CA GLN A 121 11.94 -34.22 8.00
C GLN A 121 10.87 -33.49 8.83
N GLY A 122 9.69 -33.24 8.26
CA GLY A 122 8.57 -32.62 8.97
C GLY A 122 8.56 -31.09 9.00
N SER A 123 9.51 -30.41 8.35
CA SER A 123 9.50 -28.94 8.25
C SER A 123 8.29 -28.47 7.44
N PRO A 124 7.53 -27.46 7.93
CA PRO A 124 6.36 -26.95 7.20
C PRO A 124 6.79 -26.21 5.93
N VAL A 125 6.03 -26.40 4.84
CA VAL A 125 6.22 -25.71 3.57
C VAL A 125 4.89 -25.32 2.96
N ILE A 126 4.86 -24.20 2.25
CA ILE A 126 3.70 -23.75 1.47
C ILE A 126 3.97 -24.09 0.01
N GLN A 127 3.05 -24.80 -0.63
CA GLN A 127 3.09 -25.07 -2.06
C GLN A 127 2.47 -23.89 -2.82
N ILE A 128 3.12 -23.48 -3.90
CA ILE A 128 2.67 -22.40 -4.78
C ILE A 128 2.73 -22.81 -6.25
N ASP A 129 1.92 -22.13 -7.07
CA ASP A 129 1.88 -22.33 -8.52
C ASP A 129 2.55 -21.21 -9.34
N ALA A 130 3.06 -20.18 -8.66
CA ALA A 130 3.80 -19.09 -9.29
C ALA A 130 5.07 -19.64 -9.96
N ALA A 131 5.44 -19.06 -11.11
CA ALA A 131 6.65 -19.45 -11.81
C ALA A 131 7.89 -19.15 -10.93
N ALA A 132 8.71 -20.18 -10.74
CA ALA A 132 10.01 -20.08 -10.10
C ALA A 132 11.05 -20.66 -11.05
N THR A 133 12.26 -20.14 -11.07
CA THR A 133 13.41 -20.70 -11.78
C THR A 133 14.62 -20.67 -10.86
N HIS A 134 15.72 -21.29 -11.28
CA HIS A 134 17.00 -21.09 -10.60
C HIS A 134 17.32 -19.58 -10.51
N GLY A 135 17.89 -19.14 -9.39
CA GLY A 135 18.10 -17.72 -9.05
C GLY A 135 16.96 -17.04 -8.27
N ASN A 136 15.73 -17.57 -8.30
CA ASN A 136 14.65 -17.03 -7.46
C ASN A 136 14.69 -17.55 -6.01
N SER A 137 15.43 -18.63 -5.72
CA SER A 137 15.58 -19.17 -4.36
C SER A 137 16.16 -18.13 -3.42
N GLY A 138 15.58 -18.01 -2.22
CA GLY A 138 15.86 -16.91 -1.30
C GLY A 138 15.05 -15.63 -1.60
N GLY A 139 14.30 -15.58 -2.70
CA GLY A 139 13.40 -14.48 -3.02
C GLY A 139 12.13 -14.48 -2.14
N PRO A 140 11.60 -13.30 -1.77
CA PRO A 140 10.38 -13.23 -0.98
C PRO A 140 9.15 -13.60 -1.81
N VAL A 141 8.22 -14.28 -1.17
CA VAL A 141 6.85 -14.49 -1.64
C VAL A 141 5.94 -13.53 -0.87
N ILE A 142 5.27 -12.63 -1.57
CA ILE A 142 4.45 -11.58 -0.97
C ILE A 142 2.97 -11.77 -1.29
N ASN A 143 2.11 -11.35 -0.35
CA ASN A 143 0.66 -11.28 -0.57
C ASN A 143 0.24 -9.92 -1.17
N LYS A 144 -1.06 -9.77 -1.44
CA LYS A 144 -1.65 -8.52 -1.98
C LYS A 144 -1.47 -7.27 -1.11
N ARG A 145 -1.13 -7.41 0.18
CA ARG A 145 -0.83 -6.29 1.08
C ARG A 145 0.64 -5.86 0.99
N GLY A 146 1.46 -6.58 0.21
CA GLY A 146 2.90 -6.36 0.12
C GLY A 146 3.64 -6.83 1.36
N GLU A 147 3.09 -7.81 2.07
CA GLU A 147 3.74 -8.48 3.20
C GLU A 147 4.36 -9.80 2.74
N MET A 148 5.55 -10.11 3.23
CA MET A 148 6.20 -11.40 3.01
C MET A 148 5.43 -12.49 3.75
N ILE A 149 5.00 -13.52 3.02
CA ILE A 149 4.36 -14.72 3.59
C ILE A 149 5.30 -15.94 3.59
N GLY A 150 6.43 -15.86 2.88
CA GLY A 150 7.48 -16.87 2.96
C GLY A 150 8.66 -16.61 2.03
N LEU A 151 9.64 -17.51 2.08
CA LEU A 151 10.88 -17.49 1.32
C LEU A 151 10.88 -18.63 0.30
N LEU A 152 11.05 -18.35 -0.99
CA LEU A 152 11.13 -19.41 -1.99
C LEU A 152 12.37 -20.28 -1.75
N THR A 153 12.22 -21.61 -1.73
CA THR A 153 13.34 -22.54 -1.46
C THR A 153 13.56 -23.49 -2.63
N PHE A 154 12.70 -24.48 -2.82
CA PHE A 154 12.88 -25.57 -3.78
C PHE A 154 11.67 -25.78 -4.69
N ARG A 155 11.90 -26.52 -5.78
CA ARG A 155 10.90 -26.93 -6.75
C ARG A 155 10.66 -28.43 -6.59
N GLY A 156 9.49 -28.91 -6.98
CA GLY A 156 9.23 -30.34 -6.92
C GLY A 156 10.03 -31.14 -7.96
N GLY A 157 9.89 -32.46 -7.88
CA GLY A 157 10.66 -33.39 -8.69
C GLY A 157 10.29 -33.40 -10.18
N THR A 158 10.86 -34.35 -10.90
CA THR A 158 10.56 -34.60 -12.31
C THR A 158 9.59 -35.77 -12.47
N VAL A 159 8.70 -35.69 -13.46
CA VAL A 159 7.88 -36.80 -13.94
C VAL A 159 8.26 -37.04 -15.39
N ASN A 160 8.57 -38.29 -15.76
CA ASN A 160 9.05 -38.63 -17.11
C ASN A 160 10.28 -37.79 -17.56
N ARG A 161 11.18 -37.46 -16.62
CA ARG A 161 12.34 -36.57 -16.82
C ARG A 161 12.00 -35.12 -17.20
N GLN A 162 10.75 -34.71 -17.01
CA GLN A 162 10.31 -33.32 -17.16
C GLN A 162 10.01 -32.75 -15.79
N GLU A 163 10.49 -31.53 -15.51
CA GLU A 163 10.13 -30.82 -14.29
C GLU A 163 8.62 -30.61 -14.23
N VAL A 164 8.03 -30.87 -13.07
CA VAL A 164 6.63 -30.53 -12.83
C VAL A 164 6.54 -29.01 -12.73
N GLN A 165 5.93 -28.40 -13.75
CA GLN A 165 5.73 -26.95 -13.77
C GLN A 165 4.74 -26.52 -12.68
N ARG A 166 4.92 -25.30 -12.17
CA ARG A 166 4.02 -24.67 -11.19
C ARG A 166 3.83 -25.52 -9.91
N PHE A 167 4.89 -26.20 -9.49
CA PHE A 167 4.91 -27.03 -8.30
C PHE A 167 6.14 -26.67 -7.47
N ASN A 168 6.07 -25.52 -6.81
CA ASN A 168 7.18 -24.92 -6.07
C ASN A 168 6.84 -24.78 -4.58
N PHE A 169 7.86 -24.68 -3.74
CA PHE A 169 7.72 -24.69 -2.30
C PHE A 169 8.42 -23.51 -1.64
N VAL A 170 7.79 -23.05 -0.56
CA VAL A 170 8.15 -21.84 0.17
C VAL A 170 8.31 -22.18 1.64
N VAL A 171 9.39 -21.70 2.26
CA VAL A 171 9.53 -21.71 3.71
C VAL A 171 8.60 -20.65 4.31
N PRO A 172 7.69 -21.00 5.23
CA PRO A 172 6.74 -20.05 5.81
C PRO A 172 7.44 -18.88 6.52
N VAL A 173 6.88 -17.66 6.44
CA VAL A 173 7.50 -16.49 7.08
C VAL A 173 7.63 -16.64 8.60
N ASN A 174 6.74 -17.40 9.26
CA ASN A 174 6.88 -17.63 10.70
C ASN A 174 8.16 -18.43 11.02
N THR A 175 8.59 -19.34 10.13
CA THR A 175 9.91 -19.98 10.22
C THR A 175 11.03 -18.96 10.04
N VAL A 176 10.93 -18.04 9.07
CA VAL A 176 11.93 -16.98 8.87
C VAL A 176 12.07 -16.11 10.13
N LYS A 177 10.95 -15.75 10.77
CA LYS A 177 10.93 -14.98 12.02
C LYS A 177 11.67 -15.67 13.17
N GLU A 178 11.65 -17.01 13.24
CA GLU A 178 12.43 -17.77 14.22
C GLU A 178 13.93 -17.50 14.06
N PHE A 179 14.44 -17.56 12.83
CA PHE A 179 15.86 -17.34 12.54
C PHE A 179 16.28 -15.87 12.71
N VAL A 180 15.42 -14.91 12.36
CA VAL A 180 15.64 -13.48 12.62
C VAL A 180 15.76 -13.22 14.13
N LYS A 181 14.88 -13.84 14.93
CA LYS A 181 14.95 -13.76 16.39
C LYS A 181 16.23 -14.41 16.94
N GLN A 182 16.65 -15.56 16.41
CA GLN A 182 17.91 -16.21 16.80
C GLN A 182 19.13 -15.35 16.46
N ALA A 183 19.08 -14.61 15.36
CA ALA A 183 20.12 -13.65 14.97
C ALA A 183 20.14 -12.39 15.85
N GLY A 184 19.16 -12.21 16.74
CA GLY A 184 19.07 -11.04 17.62
C GLY A 184 18.69 -9.75 16.90
N ALA A 185 18.00 -9.85 15.75
CA ALA A 185 17.59 -8.69 14.96
C ALA A 185 16.14 -8.28 15.30
N ASP A 186 15.94 -6.97 15.44
CA ASP A 186 14.60 -6.39 15.60
C ASP A 186 13.83 -6.43 14.28
N GLN A 187 12.53 -6.70 14.38
CA GLN A 187 11.61 -6.66 13.25
C GLN A 187 10.90 -5.32 13.26
N GLY A 188 11.24 -4.44 12.32
CA GLY A 188 10.66 -3.11 12.23
C GLY A 188 10.63 -2.61 10.80
N GLN A 189 9.61 -1.83 10.49
CA GLN A 189 9.51 -1.16 9.20
C GLN A 189 10.46 0.05 9.19
N GLY A 190 11.25 0.18 8.14
CA GLY A 190 12.13 1.33 7.94
C GLY A 190 11.34 2.63 7.79
N SER A 191 11.91 3.74 8.29
CA SER A 191 11.33 5.08 8.13
C SER A 191 11.19 5.48 6.65
N ILE A 192 12.10 5.01 5.79
CA ILE A 192 12.03 5.21 4.35
C ILE A 192 10.82 4.49 3.73
N ASP A 193 10.54 3.26 4.13
CA ASP A 193 9.42 2.50 3.55
C ASP A 193 8.09 3.17 3.85
N THR A 194 7.98 3.80 5.03
CA THR A 194 6.80 4.60 5.40
C THR A 194 6.64 5.79 4.45
N LEU A 195 7.70 6.59 4.27
CA LEU A 195 7.70 7.73 3.36
C LEU A 195 7.40 7.33 1.93
N PHE A 196 8.00 6.23 1.45
CA PHE A 196 7.80 5.76 0.10
C PHE A 196 6.37 5.27 -0.12
N ARG A 197 5.79 4.51 0.81
CA ARG A 197 4.39 4.06 0.74
C ARG A 197 3.39 5.22 0.80
N GLU A 198 3.64 6.21 1.63
CA GLU A 198 2.85 7.45 1.65
C GLU A 198 2.93 8.17 0.30
N GLY A 199 4.14 8.30 -0.26
CA GLY A 199 4.37 8.87 -1.59
C GLY A 199 3.60 8.13 -2.68
N LEU A 200 3.67 6.80 -2.72
CA LEU A 200 2.92 5.96 -3.67
C LEU A 200 1.40 6.13 -3.53
N THR A 201 0.91 6.19 -2.29
CA THR A 201 -0.51 6.40 -2.01
C THR A 201 -0.99 7.75 -2.55
N LEU A 202 -0.22 8.81 -2.31
CA LEU A 202 -0.51 10.15 -2.83
C LEU A 202 -0.42 10.17 -4.36
N TYR A 203 0.60 9.54 -4.93
CA TYR A 203 0.84 9.47 -6.37
C TYR A 203 -0.33 8.80 -7.09
N TRP A 204 -0.75 7.60 -6.67
CA TRP A 204 -1.89 6.91 -7.27
C TRP A 204 -3.23 7.58 -6.96
N GLY A 205 -3.32 8.35 -5.86
CA GLY A 205 -4.45 9.22 -5.56
C GLY A 205 -4.56 10.44 -6.50
N GLY A 206 -3.50 10.77 -7.24
CA GLY A 206 -3.39 11.95 -8.10
C GLY A 206 -2.91 13.22 -7.39
N TYR A 207 -2.36 13.10 -6.19
CA TYR A 207 -1.79 14.20 -5.39
C TYR A 207 -0.27 14.32 -5.66
N TYR A 208 0.09 14.57 -6.92
CA TYR A 208 1.48 14.50 -7.39
C TYR A 208 2.42 15.49 -6.69
N LYS A 209 1.94 16.69 -6.30
CA LYS A 209 2.76 17.66 -5.55
C LYS A 209 3.11 17.15 -4.16
N ASP A 210 2.14 16.58 -3.45
CA ASP A 210 2.34 16.00 -2.12
C ASP A 210 3.20 14.73 -2.20
N ALA A 211 2.99 13.90 -3.23
CA ALA A 211 3.79 12.72 -3.49
C ALA A 211 5.26 13.06 -3.76
N LEU A 212 5.51 14.11 -4.57
CA LEU A 212 6.86 14.59 -4.87
C LEU A 212 7.65 14.91 -3.60
N ALA A 213 7.05 15.63 -2.64
CA ALA A 213 7.71 15.95 -1.39
C ALA A 213 8.11 14.70 -0.58
N LYS A 214 7.29 13.63 -0.63
CA LYS A 214 7.62 12.34 0.00
C LYS A 214 8.76 11.64 -0.74
N PHE A 215 8.72 11.63 -2.07
CA PHE A 215 9.76 10.99 -2.87
C PHE A 215 11.13 11.70 -2.76
N GLU A 216 11.15 13.03 -2.73
CA GLU A 216 12.38 13.81 -2.47
C GLU A 216 12.93 13.55 -1.06
N ALA A 217 12.07 13.28 -0.07
CA ALA A 217 12.52 12.87 1.25
C ALA A 217 13.17 11.48 1.23
N VAL A 218 12.63 10.54 0.46
CA VAL A 218 13.24 9.21 0.25
C VAL A 218 14.59 9.35 -0.45
N GLU A 219 14.69 10.14 -1.53
CA GLU A 219 15.95 10.34 -2.25
C GLU A 219 17.04 10.94 -1.35
N ARG A 220 16.69 11.90 -0.48
CA ARG A 220 17.64 12.46 0.49
C ARG A 220 18.15 11.45 1.51
N LEU A 221 17.30 10.52 1.95
CA LEU A 221 17.66 9.53 2.97
C LEU A 221 18.36 8.30 2.38
N TYR A 222 18.02 7.92 1.15
CA TYR A 222 18.60 6.80 0.42
C TYR A 222 18.68 7.09 -1.10
N PRO A 223 19.73 7.78 -1.56
CA PRO A 223 19.91 8.14 -2.96
C PRO A 223 20.02 6.95 -3.92
N GLY A 224 20.38 5.76 -3.41
CA GLY A 224 20.50 4.50 -4.14
C GLY A 224 19.17 3.77 -4.38
N HIS A 225 18.04 4.38 -4.05
CA HIS A 225 16.72 3.77 -4.25
C HIS A 225 16.43 3.56 -5.75
N SER A 226 16.16 2.32 -6.16
CA SER A 226 16.01 1.94 -7.58
C SER A 226 14.93 2.71 -8.33
N GLU A 227 13.77 2.91 -7.70
CA GLU A 227 12.61 3.51 -8.37
C GLU A 227 12.45 5.03 -8.15
N ILE A 228 13.21 5.65 -7.25
CA ILE A 228 12.81 6.95 -6.70
C ILE A 228 12.88 8.07 -7.73
N LYS A 229 13.92 8.06 -8.56
CA LYS A 229 14.13 9.07 -9.61
C LYS A 229 13.01 9.05 -10.64
N ARG A 230 12.50 7.86 -10.96
CA ARG A 230 11.36 7.69 -11.86
C ARG A 230 10.13 8.39 -11.27
N PHE A 231 9.78 8.09 -10.02
CA PHE A 231 8.62 8.68 -9.37
C PHE A 231 8.73 10.20 -9.15
N ILE A 232 9.93 10.72 -8.85
CA ILE A 232 10.18 12.17 -8.77
C ILE A 232 9.90 12.83 -10.12
N THR A 233 10.53 12.33 -11.19
CA THR A 233 10.40 12.87 -12.55
C THR A 233 8.94 12.85 -13.00
N ASP A 234 8.27 11.72 -12.81
CA ASP A 234 6.86 11.54 -13.20
C ASP A 234 5.93 12.48 -12.42
N SER A 235 6.19 12.66 -11.12
CA SER A 235 5.41 13.57 -10.26
C SER A 235 5.62 15.04 -10.64
N GLN A 236 6.85 15.43 -11.00
CA GLN A 236 7.15 16.78 -11.49
C GLN A 236 6.41 17.07 -12.80
N GLN A 237 6.45 16.14 -13.76
CA GLN A 237 5.72 16.27 -15.03
C GLN A 237 4.21 16.38 -14.83
N LYS A 238 3.65 15.62 -13.88
CA LYS A 238 2.22 15.61 -13.56
C LYS A 238 1.79 16.71 -12.57
N SER A 239 2.71 17.55 -12.10
CA SER A 239 2.45 18.57 -11.06
C SER A 239 1.31 19.53 -11.44
N GLY A 240 1.17 19.90 -12.72
CA GLY A 240 0.07 20.74 -13.21
C GLY A 240 -1.32 20.09 -13.11
N GLN A 241 -1.38 18.75 -13.02
CA GLN A 241 -2.61 17.96 -12.88
C GLN A 241 -2.87 17.50 -11.44
N SER A 242 -2.02 17.91 -10.49
CA SER A 242 -2.12 17.48 -9.10
C SER A 242 -3.44 17.91 -8.47
N LYS A 243 -4.16 16.96 -7.89
CA LYS A 243 -5.26 17.25 -6.96
C LYS A 243 -4.73 18.01 -5.75
N ILE A 244 -5.62 18.74 -5.10
CA ILE A 244 -5.33 19.48 -3.87
C ILE A 244 -5.74 18.60 -2.68
N LEU A 245 -4.81 18.32 -1.78
CA LEU A 245 -5.10 17.59 -0.55
C LEU A 245 -5.75 18.54 0.47
N TRP A 246 -7.07 18.42 0.66
CA TRP A 246 -7.85 19.32 1.52
C TRP A 246 -7.54 19.21 3.03
N SER A 247 -6.78 18.20 3.46
CA SER A 247 -6.40 18.04 4.88
C SER A 247 -5.65 19.26 5.42
N THR A 248 -4.90 19.94 4.56
CA THR A 248 -4.16 21.17 4.86
C THR A 248 -5.07 22.38 5.08
N TYR A 249 -6.35 22.31 4.67
CA TYR A 249 -7.32 23.39 4.78
C TYR A 249 -8.36 23.19 5.90
N LYS A 250 -8.33 22.08 6.64
CA LYS A 250 -9.27 21.83 7.75
C LYS A 250 -9.24 22.95 8.79
N THR A 251 -8.04 23.43 9.14
CA THR A 251 -7.83 24.57 10.04
C THR A 251 -8.29 25.88 9.43
N ALA A 252 -8.02 26.12 8.14
CA ALA A 252 -8.50 27.30 7.44
C ALA A 252 -10.04 27.34 7.40
N PHE A 253 -10.69 26.21 7.15
CA PHE A 253 -12.16 26.10 7.13
C PHE A 253 -12.76 26.38 8.50
N LEU A 254 -12.17 25.85 9.59
CA LEU A 254 -12.58 26.19 10.96
C LEU A 254 -12.41 27.68 11.28
N ILE A 255 -11.36 28.32 10.75
CA ILE A 255 -11.16 29.77 10.90
C ILE A 255 -12.18 30.55 10.08
N PHE A 256 -12.43 30.18 8.81
CA PHE A 256 -13.42 30.84 7.96
C PHE A 256 -14.84 30.67 8.49
N ASP A 257 -15.22 29.47 8.91
CA ASP A 257 -16.51 29.20 9.56
C ASP A 257 -16.62 29.93 10.89
N GLY A 258 -15.54 29.97 11.68
CA GLY A 258 -15.49 30.74 12.93
C GLY A 258 -15.68 32.24 12.72
N VAL A 259 -15.01 32.82 11.72
CA VAL A 259 -15.16 34.23 11.34
C VAL A 259 -16.55 34.52 10.78
N ALA A 260 -17.07 33.64 9.91
CA ALA A 260 -18.42 33.77 9.36
C ALA A 260 -19.48 33.71 10.47
N LEU A 261 -19.33 32.80 11.43
CA LEU A 261 -20.21 32.70 12.60
C LEU A 261 -20.15 33.97 13.45
N LEU A 262 -18.96 34.53 13.70
CA LEU A 262 -18.79 35.79 14.43
C LEU A 262 -19.44 36.98 13.69
N LEU A 263 -19.32 37.04 12.37
CA LEU A 263 -19.98 38.07 11.56
C LEU A 263 -21.52 37.94 11.62
N ILE A 264 -22.05 36.71 11.55
CA ILE A 264 -23.49 36.44 11.68
C ILE A 264 -23.98 36.86 13.08
N ILE A 265 -23.25 36.50 14.14
CA ILE A 265 -23.57 36.90 15.52
C ILE A 265 -23.51 38.42 15.65
N GLY A 266 -22.48 39.07 15.11
CA GLY A 266 -22.37 40.53 15.10
C GLY A 266 -23.55 41.21 14.39
N LEU A 267 -24.01 40.65 13.27
CA LEU A 267 -25.15 41.17 12.52
C LEU A 267 -26.48 40.95 13.24
N LEU A 268 -26.64 39.83 13.95
CA LEU A 268 -27.79 39.56 14.83
C LEU A 268 -27.82 40.50 16.04
N VAL A 269 -26.67 40.74 16.67
CA VAL A 269 -26.55 41.70 17.79
C VAL A 269 -26.84 43.11 17.30
N PHE A 270 -26.31 43.51 16.14
CA PHE A 270 -26.58 44.82 15.55
C PHE A 270 -28.07 45.01 15.25
N THR A 271 -28.73 44.01 14.64
CA THR A 271 -30.16 44.10 14.33
C THR A 271 -31.06 44.11 15.58
N PHE A 272 -30.66 43.45 16.66
CA PHE A 272 -31.41 43.48 17.92
C PHE A 272 -31.12 44.71 18.79
N ALA A 273 -29.88 45.22 18.81
CA ALA A 273 -29.48 46.38 19.59
C ALA A 273 -29.86 47.71 18.93
N CYS A 274 -29.96 47.76 17.59
CA CYS A 274 -30.34 48.95 16.83
C CYS A 274 -31.82 48.97 16.43
N LYS A 275 -32.73 48.32 17.17
CA LYS A 275 -34.17 48.54 16.95
C LYS A 275 -34.51 50.01 17.29
N PRO A 276 -35.02 50.83 16.36
CA PRO A 276 -35.46 52.17 16.68
C PRO A 276 -36.64 52.09 17.64
N LYS A 277 -36.61 52.92 18.70
CA LYS A 277 -37.72 53.09 19.65
C LYS A 277 -38.98 53.43 18.86
N GLN A 278 -39.91 52.48 18.76
CA GLN A 278 -41.27 52.76 18.30
C GLN A 278 -41.90 53.77 19.25
N GLN A 279 -42.22 54.95 18.73
CA GLN A 279 -43.04 55.92 19.43
C GLN A 279 -44.43 55.32 19.67
N THR A 280 -44.81 55.26 20.94
CA THR A 280 -46.14 54.87 21.39
C THR A 280 -47.12 55.98 20.97
N LYS A 281 -48.05 55.69 20.06
CA LYS A 281 -49.24 56.52 19.84
C LYS A 281 -50.44 55.82 20.47
N ALA A 282 -51.13 56.54 21.35
CA ALA A 282 -52.30 56.11 22.08
C ALA A 282 -53.53 55.91 21.17
N ALA A 283 -54.43 55.06 21.64
CA ALA A 283 -55.60 54.51 20.96
C ALA A 283 -56.70 55.52 20.59
N SER A 284 -57.47 55.19 19.56
CA SER A 284 -58.88 55.56 19.44
C SER A 284 -59.70 54.30 19.15
N ALA A 285 -60.66 54.03 20.03
CA ALA A 285 -61.62 52.96 19.97
C ALA A 285 -62.76 53.31 19.00
N ASP A 286 -63.10 52.36 18.13
CA ASP A 286 -64.48 52.01 17.74
C ASP A 286 -64.39 50.69 16.92
N GLY A 287 -65.24 49.71 17.25
CA GLY A 287 -65.36 48.45 16.50
C GLY A 287 -66.82 48.21 16.10
N PRO A 288 -67.22 47.00 15.62
CA PRO A 288 -66.60 46.03 14.71
C PRO A 288 -67.61 45.74 13.53
N PRO A 289 -67.58 44.69 12.65
CA PRO A 289 -67.05 43.33 12.83
C PRO A 289 -66.14 42.75 11.72
N VAL A 290 -65.15 41.99 12.19
CA VAL A 290 -64.76 40.62 11.83
C VAL A 290 -65.03 40.11 10.41
N ALA A 291 -63.95 39.69 9.74
CA ALA A 291 -63.95 38.52 8.86
C ALA A 291 -62.77 37.62 9.24
N SER A 292 -63.02 36.69 10.14
CA SER A 292 -62.16 35.55 10.46
C SER A 292 -62.35 34.48 9.38
N ALA A 293 -61.26 34.05 8.75
CA ALA A 293 -61.23 32.77 8.05
C ALA A 293 -61.12 31.66 9.09
N ASP A 294 -62.22 31.39 9.78
CA ASP A 294 -62.41 30.26 10.68
C ASP A 294 -63.85 29.80 10.49
N LEU A 295 -64.05 28.72 9.73
CA LEU A 295 -65.38 28.22 9.39
C LEU A 295 -65.95 27.29 10.47
N ASN A 296 -65.19 26.94 11.52
CA ASN A 296 -65.66 26.07 12.62
C ASN A 296 -65.42 26.65 14.03
N GLY A 297 -64.72 27.78 14.17
CA GLY A 297 -64.71 28.61 15.38
C GLY A 297 -63.87 28.09 16.56
N ASP A 298 -62.92 27.19 16.33
CA ASP A 298 -62.09 26.58 17.39
C ASP A 298 -60.62 27.06 17.41
N GLY A 299 -60.23 27.94 16.48
CA GLY A 299 -58.90 28.55 16.46
C GLY A 299 -57.74 27.57 16.20
N LYS A 300 -58.00 26.38 15.64
CA LYS A 300 -56.96 25.40 15.28
C LYS A 300 -57.09 24.97 13.82
N VAL A 301 -55.95 24.95 13.11
CA VAL A 301 -55.90 24.43 11.73
C VAL A 301 -55.90 22.90 11.78
N HIS A 302 -56.98 22.26 11.35
CA HIS A 302 -57.06 20.81 11.25
C HIS A 302 -56.51 20.31 9.90
N LEU A 303 -55.84 19.16 9.91
CA LEU A 303 -55.18 18.57 8.74
C LEU A 303 -56.15 18.32 7.56
N GLN A 304 -57.44 18.18 7.87
CA GLN A 304 -58.51 17.92 6.89
C GLN A 304 -58.87 19.19 6.11
N ASP A 305 -58.77 20.38 6.71
CA ASP A 305 -59.05 21.66 6.06
C ASP A 305 -57.92 22.04 5.09
N VAL A 306 -56.68 21.68 5.44
CA VAL A 306 -55.50 21.83 4.56
C VAL A 306 -55.59 20.88 3.36
N LEU A 307 -56.06 19.64 3.56
CA LEU A 307 -56.28 18.68 2.48
C LEU A 307 -57.38 19.12 1.52
N LEU A 308 -58.49 19.68 2.04
CA LEU A 308 -59.58 20.17 1.21
C LEU A 308 -59.15 21.40 0.38
N ALA A 309 -58.36 22.31 0.97
CA ALA A 309 -57.80 23.45 0.26
C ALA A 309 -56.80 23.02 -0.85
N LEU A 310 -55.96 22.01 -0.59
CA LEU A 310 -55.04 21.45 -1.59
C LEU A 310 -55.77 20.77 -2.75
N GLN A 311 -56.89 20.08 -2.46
CA GLN A 311 -57.69 19.39 -3.47
C GLN A 311 -58.45 20.38 -4.38
N GLN A 312 -58.95 21.49 -3.82
CA GLN A 312 -59.54 22.59 -4.59
C GLN A 312 -58.50 23.31 -5.45
N GLN A 313 -57.27 23.47 -4.94
CA GLN A 313 -56.17 24.10 -5.69
C GLN A 313 -55.70 23.22 -6.86
N GLN A 314 -55.71 21.89 -6.72
CA GLN A 314 -55.44 20.93 -7.80
C GLN A 314 -56.53 20.95 -8.89
N GLN A 315 -57.82 21.05 -8.52
CA GLN A 315 -58.89 21.18 -9.51
C GLN A 315 -58.80 22.48 -10.32
N GLN A 316 -58.40 23.59 -9.69
CA GLN A 316 -58.19 24.87 -10.41
C GLN A 316 -56.99 24.85 -11.35
N THR A 317 -55.93 24.08 -11.04
CA THR A 317 -54.75 23.94 -11.91
C THR A 317 -54.96 22.96 -13.07
N ASP A 318 -55.82 21.95 -12.90
CA ASP A 318 -56.22 21.06 -14.00
C ASP A 318 -57.17 21.73 -14.99
N ASP A 319 -58.10 22.57 -14.53
CA ASP A 319 -58.98 23.37 -15.40
C ASP A 319 -58.22 24.47 -16.16
N SER A 320 -57.13 25.02 -15.59
CA SER A 320 -56.27 25.98 -16.29
C SER A 320 -55.41 25.30 -17.36
N LYS A 321 -54.91 24.07 -17.11
CA LYS A 321 -54.15 23.30 -18.11
C LYS A 321 -55.00 22.78 -19.28
N LYS A 322 -56.31 22.58 -19.09
CA LYS A 322 -57.22 22.16 -20.15
C LYS A 322 -57.62 23.28 -21.12
N LYS A 323 -57.33 24.55 -20.79
CA LYS A 323 -57.58 25.74 -21.62
C LYS A 323 -56.36 26.23 -22.41
N GLU A 324 -55.18 25.66 -22.21
CA GLU A 324 -53.93 26.01 -22.91
C GLU A 324 -53.33 24.80 -23.65
N SER A 325 -54.10 24.14 -24.50
CA SER A 325 -53.59 23.23 -25.54
C SER A 325 -54.12 23.66 -26.90
N PRO A 326 -53.26 24.16 -27.81
CA PRO A 326 -53.55 24.23 -29.25
C PRO A 326 -53.64 22.85 -29.90
#